data_AF-A0A2E0XNK0-F1
#
_entry.id   AF-A0A2E0XNK0-F1
#
_cell.length_a   1.000
_cell.length_b   1.000
_cell.length_c   1.000
_cell.angle_alpha   90.00
_cell.angle_beta   90.00
_cell.angle_gamma   90.00
#
_symmetry.space_group_name_H-M   'P 1'
#
loop_
_entity.id
_entity.type
_entity.pdbx_description
1 polymer ?
#
loop_
_entity_poly.entity_id
_entity_poly.type
_entity_poly.pdbx_seq_one_letter_code
_entity_poly.pdbx_strand_id
1 'polypeptide(L)'
;MTHYDANYDGTGGRGKWGREETAPLGSFEPNGYGLYDMVGNVSEWCADWYGLDYYSKSLAKKWWNPPGPRTGIRRVYRGGVWGYTRFRCVVGLE
;
A
#
# COMPACT_ATOMS: atom_id res chain seq x y z
N MET A 1 5.78 -10.75 4.70
CA MET A 1 5.18 -10.45 3.39
C MET A 1 6.20 -9.71 2.55
N THR A 2 6.62 -10.28 1.43
CA THR A 2 7.60 -9.66 0.53
C THR A 2 6.88 -9.14 -0.72
N HIS A 3 7.55 -8.30 -1.52
CA HIS A 3 6.99 -7.80 -2.80
C HIS A 3 6.67 -8.92 -3.81
N TYR A 4 7.06 -10.17 -3.53
CA TYR A 4 6.76 -11.31 -4.38
C TYR A 4 5.43 -12.02 -4.06
N ASP A 5 4.76 -11.62 -2.98
CA ASP A 5 3.47 -12.18 -2.54
C ASP A 5 2.32 -11.27 -3.00
N ALA A 6 2.48 -10.63 -4.16
CA ALA A 6 1.58 -9.65 -4.75
C ALA A 6 1.52 -9.83 -6.27
N ASN A 7 0.42 -9.45 -6.92
CA ASN A 7 0.28 -9.50 -8.38
C ASN A 7 0.93 -8.29 -9.10
N TYR A 8 2.13 -7.86 -8.68
CA TYR A 8 2.87 -6.81 -9.38
C TYR A 8 3.68 -7.31 -10.57
N ASP A 9 3.97 -6.39 -11.48
CA ASP A 9 4.99 -6.57 -12.49
C ASP A 9 6.39 -6.81 -11.88
N GLY A 10 7.15 -7.74 -12.46
CA GLY A 10 8.49 -8.09 -11.99
C GLY A 10 8.56 -9.00 -10.75
N THR A 11 7.48 -9.71 -10.41
CA THR A 11 7.42 -10.74 -9.34
C THR A 11 7.85 -12.13 -9.79
N GLY A 12 8.25 -12.30 -11.05
CA GLY A 12 8.69 -13.59 -11.59
C GLY A 12 7.54 -14.55 -11.90
N GLY A 13 6.33 -14.05 -12.14
CA GLY A 13 5.21 -14.84 -12.64
C GLY A 13 4.34 -15.54 -11.59
N ARG A 14 4.42 -15.16 -10.30
CA ARG A 14 3.53 -15.69 -9.26
C ARG A 14 2.08 -15.19 -9.35
N GLY A 15 1.84 -14.10 -10.08
CA GLY A 15 0.50 -13.64 -10.39
C GLY A 15 -0.05 -14.36 -11.62
N LYS A 16 -0.96 -15.32 -11.42
CA LYS A 16 -1.73 -15.98 -12.50
C LYS A 16 -2.58 -15.02 -13.35
N TRP A 17 -2.78 -13.78 -12.87
CA TRP A 17 -3.65 -12.76 -13.43
C TRP A 17 -2.95 -11.78 -14.36
N GLY A 18 -1.64 -11.96 -14.57
CA GLY A 18 -0.88 -11.15 -15.53
C GLY A 18 -1.02 -9.65 -15.29
N ARG A 19 -0.56 -8.84 -16.25
CA ARG A 19 -0.66 -7.38 -16.20
C ARG A 19 -2.02 -6.91 -16.74
N GLU A 20 -3.11 -7.60 -16.44
CA GLU A 20 -4.37 -7.39 -17.15
C GLU A 20 -5.58 -7.26 -16.22
N GLU A 21 -5.52 -7.83 -15.01
CA GLU A 21 -6.66 -7.81 -14.10
C GLU A 21 -6.29 -7.88 -12.60
N THR A 22 -7.29 -7.55 -11.78
CA THR A 22 -7.24 -7.74 -10.32
C THR A 22 -7.25 -9.21 -9.95
N ALA A 23 -6.60 -9.57 -8.85
CA ALA A 23 -6.75 -10.89 -8.26
C ALA A 23 -8.01 -10.95 -7.37
N PRO A 24 -8.70 -12.11 -7.27
CA PRO A 24 -9.64 -12.35 -6.20
C PRO A 24 -8.99 -12.11 -4.83
N LEU A 25 -9.75 -11.56 -3.88
CA LEU A 25 -9.26 -11.31 -2.52
C LEU A 25 -8.73 -12.61 -1.88
N GLY A 26 -7.61 -12.50 -1.18
CA GLY A 26 -6.98 -13.64 -0.51
C GLY A 26 -6.29 -14.62 -1.46
N SER A 27 -5.95 -14.18 -2.69
CA SER A 27 -5.17 -15.00 -3.62
C SER A 27 -3.72 -15.23 -3.17
N PHE A 28 -3.24 -14.44 -2.21
CA PHE A 28 -1.90 -14.51 -1.63
C PHE A 28 -1.98 -14.73 -0.12
N GLU A 29 -0.87 -15.15 0.50
CA GLU A 29 -0.80 -15.34 1.95
C GLU A 29 -0.98 -14.00 2.72
N PRO A 30 -1.60 -14.01 3.91
CA PRO A 30 -1.73 -12.81 4.72
C PRO A 30 -0.37 -12.41 5.32
N ASN A 31 -0.28 -11.16 5.80
CA ASN A 31 0.87 -10.74 6.60
C ASN A 31 0.77 -11.28 8.04
N GLY A 32 1.75 -10.98 8.90
CA GLY A 32 1.77 -11.42 10.31
C GLY A 32 0.60 -10.91 11.16
N TYR A 33 -0.23 -10.00 10.63
CA TYR A 33 -1.45 -9.49 11.26
C TYR A 33 -2.74 -10.15 10.72
N GLY A 34 -2.64 -11.11 9.80
CA GLY A 34 -3.81 -11.72 9.15
C GLY A 34 -4.45 -10.86 8.05
N LEU A 35 -3.76 -9.80 7.58
CA LEU A 35 -4.27 -8.93 6.51
C LEU A 35 -3.80 -9.42 5.14
N TYR A 36 -4.73 -9.50 4.19
CA TYR A 36 -4.51 -9.90 2.82
C TYR A 36 -4.38 -8.69 1.89
N ASP A 37 -3.72 -8.87 0.74
CA ASP A 37 -3.70 -7.92 -0.39
C ASP A 37 -3.23 -6.49 -0.06
N MET A 38 -2.60 -6.26 1.09
CA MET A 38 -2.03 -4.97 1.53
C MET A 38 -0.94 -4.43 0.59
N VAL A 39 -0.50 -5.25 -0.36
CA VAL A 39 0.55 -4.99 -1.33
C VAL A 39 0.07 -5.56 -2.68
N GLY A 40 -0.17 -4.70 -3.67
CA GLY A 40 -0.65 -5.08 -4.99
C GLY A 40 -2.14 -4.91 -5.12
N ASN A 41 -2.70 -5.70 -6.03
CA ASN A 41 -4.10 -5.73 -6.41
C ASN A 41 -4.65 -4.35 -6.78
N VAL A 42 -5.20 -3.62 -5.81
CA VAL A 42 -5.75 -2.28 -5.98
C VAL A 42 -5.23 -1.36 -4.88
N SER A 43 -5.17 -0.06 -5.19
CA SER A 43 -4.80 0.92 -4.17
C SER A 43 -5.98 1.19 -3.24
N GLU A 44 -5.70 1.25 -1.95
CA GLU A 44 -6.70 1.44 -0.91
C GLU A 44 -6.70 2.90 -0.45
N TRP A 45 -7.87 3.54 -0.48
CA TRP A 45 -8.05 4.90 0.00
C TRP A 45 -7.83 5.00 1.52
N CYS A 46 -7.17 6.07 1.94
CA CYS A 46 -7.08 6.46 3.35
C CYS A 46 -7.92 7.72 3.61
N ALA A 47 -8.33 7.91 4.86
CA ALA A 47 -9.07 9.09 5.28
C ALA A 47 -8.26 10.38 5.12
N ASP A 48 -6.93 10.31 5.20
CA ASP A 48 -6.03 11.45 5.20
C ASP A 48 -6.02 12.24 3.88
N TRP A 49 -5.87 13.55 3.99
CA TRP A 49 -5.42 14.38 2.88
C TRP A 49 -3.93 14.15 2.61
N TYR A 50 -3.52 14.17 1.34
CA TYR A 50 -2.10 14.12 0.98
C TYR A 50 -1.42 15.46 1.29
N GLY A 51 -0.28 15.40 1.98
CA GLY A 51 0.59 16.55 2.22
C GLY A 51 2.04 16.17 1.99
N LEU A 52 2.70 16.82 1.02
CA LEU A 52 4.07 16.50 0.59
C LEU A 52 5.09 16.56 1.74
N ASP A 53 4.94 17.52 2.65
CA ASP A 53 5.84 17.73 3.80
C ASP A 53 5.23 17.30 5.14
N TYR A 54 4.12 16.57 5.12
CA TYR A 54 3.36 16.25 6.32
C TYR A 54 4.16 15.41 7.32
N TYR A 55 4.90 14.40 6.85
CA TYR A 55 5.70 13.55 7.73
C TYR A 55 6.84 14.32 8.40
N SER A 56 7.59 15.15 7.66
CA SER A 56 8.65 15.98 8.25
C SER A 56 8.10 16.93 9.33
N LYS A 57 6.92 17.53 9.10
CA LYS A 57 6.25 18.38 10.09
C LYS A 57 5.66 17.61 11.27
N SER A 58 5.16 16.40 11.02
CA SER A 58 4.56 15.55 12.04
C SER A 58 5.61 15.04 13.03
N LEU A 59 6.78 14.63 12.52
CA LEU A 59 7.92 14.18 13.34
C LEU A 59 8.37 15.27 14.32
N ALA A 60 8.48 16.52 13.87
CA ALA A 60 8.82 17.65 14.73
C ALA A 60 7.82 17.84 15.90
N LYS A 61 6.56 17.40 15.71
CA LYS A 61 5.49 17.53 16.70
C LYS A 61 5.30 16.28 17.57
N LYS A 62 5.98 15.16 17.29
CA LYS A 62 5.89 13.89 18.04
C LYS A 62 4.46 13.39 18.27
N TRP A 63 3.61 13.44 17.24
CA TRP A 63 2.25 12.93 17.34
C TRP A 63 2.22 11.41 17.55
N TRP A 64 1.46 10.94 18.54
CA TRP A 64 1.15 9.52 18.72
C TRP A 64 0.16 9.01 17.67
N ASN A 65 -0.83 9.83 17.31
CA ASN A 65 -1.81 9.53 16.26
C ASN A 65 -1.93 10.76 15.32
N PRO A 66 -1.10 10.85 14.28
CA PRO A 66 -1.07 12.01 13.39
C PRO A 66 -2.36 12.08 12.55
N PRO A 67 -3.15 13.16 12.62
CA PRO A 67 -4.49 13.22 12.04
C PRO A 67 -4.52 13.54 10.52
N GLY A 68 -3.37 13.52 9.85
CA GLY A 68 -3.22 14.08 8.51
C GLY A 68 -3.30 15.62 8.47
N PRO A 69 -3.12 16.24 7.28
CA PRO A 69 -3.48 17.64 7.03
C PRO A 69 -4.99 17.86 7.17
N ARG A 70 -5.41 19.06 7.61
CA ARG A 70 -6.83 19.40 7.76
C ARG A 70 -7.55 19.57 6.42
N THR A 71 -6.84 19.99 5.39
CA THR A 71 -7.34 20.25 4.04
C THR A 71 -6.35 19.74 2.99
N GLY A 72 -6.83 19.51 1.77
CA GLY A 72 -6.00 19.09 0.66
C GLY A 72 -6.79 18.98 -0.64
N ILE A 73 -6.06 18.77 -1.73
CA ILE A 73 -6.63 18.58 -3.08
C ILE A 73 -6.73 17.10 -3.48
N ARG A 74 -6.02 16.22 -2.77
CA ARG A 74 -5.94 14.77 -3.05
C ARG A 74 -5.96 14.01 -1.73
N ARG A 75 -6.67 12.88 -1.68
CA ARG A 75 -6.61 11.93 -0.56
C ARG A 75 -5.42 10.99 -0.73
N VAL A 76 -4.94 10.44 0.37
CA VAL A 76 -3.90 9.40 0.37
C VAL A 76 -4.51 8.08 -0.11
N TYR A 77 -3.74 7.33 -0.90
CA TYR A 77 -3.99 5.92 -1.17
C TYR A 77 -2.68 5.15 -0.97
N ARG A 78 -2.77 3.87 -0.59
CA ARG A 78 -1.63 3.00 -0.32
C ARG A 78 -1.85 1.63 -0.94
N GLY A 79 -0.86 0.76 -0.84
CA GLY A 79 -0.99 -0.65 -1.25
C GLY A 79 -0.56 -0.92 -2.69
N GLY A 80 -0.57 0.05 -3.60
CA GLY A 80 -0.14 -0.14 -5.00
C GLY A 80 -1.23 -0.74 -5.89
N VAL A 81 -0.90 -1.17 -7.11
CA VAL A 81 -1.86 -1.76 -8.07
C VAL A 81 -1.17 -2.80 -8.94
N TRP A 82 -1.92 -3.79 -9.45
CA TRP A 82 -1.46 -4.94 -10.23
C TRP A 82 -0.61 -4.62 -11.48
N GLY A 83 -0.66 -3.39 -12.02
CA GLY A 83 -0.01 -3.02 -13.28
C GLY A 83 1.21 -2.09 -13.21
N TYR A 84 1.58 -1.58 -12.03
CA TYR A 84 2.66 -0.60 -11.90
C TYR A 84 3.87 -1.14 -11.12
N THR A 85 5.08 -0.76 -11.54
CA THR A 85 6.34 -1.19 -10.94
C THR A 85 6.49 -0.68 -9.50
N ARG A 86 6.70 -1.62 -8.58
CA ARG A 86 7.19 -1.48 -7.20
C ARG A 86 7.06 -0.09 -6.56
N PHE A 87 5.87 0.26 -6.08
CA PHE A 87 5.79 1.13 -4.90
C PHE A 87 6.17 0.27 -3.69
N ARG A 88 7.32 0.56 -3.07
CA ARG A 88 7.84 -0.19 -1.92
C ARG A 88 6.88 -0.03 -0.74
N CYS A 89 5.85 -0.89 -0.68
CA CYS A 89 4.93 -0.97 0.43
C CYS A 89 5.52 -1.95 1.44
N VAL A 90 5.95 -1.45 2.60
CA VAL A 90 6.37 -2.28 3.73
C VAL A 90 5.20 -2.27 4.72
N VAL A 91 4.50 -3.40 4.83
CA VAL A 91 3.55 -3.66 5.92
C VAL A 91 4.08 -4.89 6.65
N GLY A 92 4.86 -4.67 7.71
CA GLY A 92 5.41 -5.73 8.53
C GLY A 92 5.91 -5.20 9.87
N LEU A 93 5.72 -5.99 10.92
CA LEU A 93 6.63 -5.96 12.07
C LEU A 93 7.93 -6.59 11.59
N GLU A 94 9.05 -5.91 11.79
CA GLU A 94 10.34 -6.60 11.87
C GLU A 94 10.38 -7.46 13.13
#